data_AF-A0A9C8SX99-F1
#
_entry.id   AF-A0A9C8SX99-F1
#
_cell.length_a   1.000
_cell.length_b   1.000
_cell.length_c   1.000
_cell.angle_alpha   90.00
_cell.angle_beta   90.00
_cell.angle_gamma   90.00
#
_symmetry.space_group_name_H-M   'P 1'
#
loop_
_entity.id
_entity.type
_entity.pdbx_description
1 polymer ?
#
loop_
_entity_poly.entity_id
_entity_poly.type
_entity_poly.pdbx_seq_one_letter_code
_entity_poly.pdbx_strand_id
1 'polypeptide(L)'
;MECPFCFWLEKKHGIKRPPPYPYALNIAVDTLLKQEFDDYRAKGKLHPLIVENNIQAKLFHDQNRLNQWRSNFEGIRYYDTKLEATLMGAVDDVLEFPDNKLAPLDYKSTGSRGTYYL
;
A
#
# COMPACT_ATOMS: atom_id res chain seq x y z
N MET A 1 1.12 7.85 13.19
CA MET A 1 1.20 9.31 12.95
C MET A 1 2.22 9.89 13.92
N GLU A 2 3.29 10.51 13.43
CA GLU A 2 4.39 10.98 14.31
C GLU A 2 4.13 12.35 14.98
N CYS A 3 3.31 13.23 14.38
CA CYS A 3 3.05 14.59 14.92
C CYS A 3 1.64 15.11 14.55
N PRO A 4 0.66 15.10 15.47
CA PRO A 4 -0.70 15.59 15.21
C PRO A 4 -0.77 17.07 14.86
N PHE A 5 0.04 17.92 15.52
CA PHE A 5 0.09 19.35 15.24
C PHE A 5 0.58 19.65 13.82
N CYS A 6 1.59 18.92 13.37
CA CYS A 6 2.15 19.05 12.02
C CYS A 6 1.11 18.68 10.95
N PHE A 7 0.35 17.61 11.19
CA PHE A 7 -0.78 17.23 10.33
C PHE A 7 -1.82 18.36 10.25
N TRP A 8 -2.20 18.93 11.39
CA TRP A 8 -3.18 20.01 11.43
C TRP A 8 -2.69 21.28 10.71
N LEU A 9 -1.43 21.67 10.90
CA LEU A 9 -0.82 22.80 10.20
C LEU A 9 -0.80 22.58 8.69
N GLU A 10 -0.47 21.37 8.22
CA GLU A 10 -0.48 21.05 6.80
C GLU A 10 -1.90 21.12 6.23
N LYS A 11 -2.87 20.44 6.86
CA LYS A 11 -4.22 20.30 6.32
C LYS A 11 -5.08 21.56 6.45
N LYS A 12 -4.93 22.31 7.55
CA LYS A 12 -5.74 23.51 7.81
C LYS A 12 -5.07 24.80 7.36
N HIS A 13 -3.75 24.90 7.50
CA HIS A 13 -3.00 26.14 7.25
C HIS A 13 -2.09 26.06 6.02
N GLY A 14 -1.98 24.90 5.36
CA GLY A 14 -1.12 24.73 4.18
C GLY A 14 0.38 24.76 4.49
N ILE A 15 0.77 24.76 5.77
CA ILE A 15 2.16 24.85 6.20
C ILE A 15 2.76 23.44 6.18
N LYS A 16 3.53 23.14 5.14
CA LYS A 16 4.16 21.83 4.93
C LYS A 16 5.48 21.71 5.67
N ARG A 17 5.81 20.50 6.12
CA ARG A 17 7.16 20.19 6.60
C ARG A 17 8.14 20.19 5.41
N PRO A 18 9.41 20.57 5.62
CA PRO A 18 10.45 20.33 4.63
C PRO A 18 10.50 18.84 4.26
N PRO A 19 10.65 18.50 2.97
CA PRO A 19 10.70 17.10 2.55
C PRO A 19 11.98 16.42 3.09
N PRO A 20 11.91 15.14 3.44
CA PRO A 20 13.11 14.36 3.77
C PRO A 20 13.96 14.10 2.51
N TYR A 21 15.15 13.51 2.70
CA TYR A 21 15.94 13.00 1.59
C TYR A 21 15.20 11.89 0.82
N PRO A 22 15.40 11.78 -0.50
CA PRO A 22 14.75 10.74 -1.29
C PRO A 22 15.27 9.35 -0.91
N TYR A 23 14.35 8.42 -0.65
CA TYR A 23 14.66 7.01 -0.36
C TYR A 23 14.73 6.19 -1.66
N ALA A 24 15.74 6.47 -2.49
CA ALA A 24 15.86 5.89 -3.84
C ALA A 24 15.85 4.36 -3.85
N LEU A 25 16.52 3.72 -2.88
CA LEU A 25 16.53 2.26 -2.76
C LEU A 25 15.12 1.72 -2.47
N ASN A 26 14.40 2.31 -1.51
CA ASN A 26 13.05 1.88 -1.15
C ASN A 26 12.10 2.01 -2.34
N ILE A 27 12.20 3.11 -3.10
CA ILE A 27 11.41 3.34 -4.30
C ILE A 27 11.71 2.29 -5.38
N ALA A 28 12.99 1.95 -5.59
CA ALA A 28 13.37 0.93 -6.56
C ALA A 28 12.84 -0.46 -6.16
N VAL A 29 12.97 -0.83 -4.89
CA VAL A 29 12.46 -2.11 -4.37
C VAL A 29 10.94 -2.20 -4.51
N ASP A 30 10.22 -1.13 -4.14
CA ASP A 30 8.77 -1.02 -4.30
C ASP A 30 8.33 -1.23 -5.76
N THR A 31 9.02 -0.57 -6.70
CA THR A 31 8.73 -0.68 -8.13
C THR A 31 8.94 -2.10 -8.66
N LEU A 32 10.05 -2.73 -8.28
CA LEU A 32 10.38 -4.09 -8.72
C LEU A 32 9.42 -5.13 -8.15
N LEU A 33 9.05 -5.02 -6.86
CA LEU A 33 8.07 -5.91 -6.24
C LEU A 33 6.70 -5.76 -6.89
N LYS A 34 6.25 -4.54 -7.21
CA LYS A 34 4.99 -4.32 -7.95
C LYS A 34 4.98 -5.08 -9.28
N GLN A 35 6.06 -4.96 -10.04
CA GLN A 35 6.22 -5.64 -11.33
C GLN A 35 6.22 -7.16 -11.19
N GLU A 36 6.94 -7.70 -10.20
CA GLU A 36 6.97 -9.13 -9.93
C GLU A 36 5.58 -9.67 -9.60
N PHE A 37 4.85 -9.01 -8.68
CA PHE A 37 3.49 -9.41 -8.33
C PHE A 37 2.53 -9.32 -9.52
N ASP A 38 2.65 -8.29 -10.35
CA ASP A 38 1.86 -8.13 -11.57
C ASP A 38 2.12 -9.26 -12.58
N ASP A 39 3.38 -9.68 -12.74
CA ASP A 39 3.75 -10.82 -13.57
C ASP A 39 3.14 -12.14 -13.07
N TYR A 40 3.15 -12.37 -11.75
CA TYR A 40 2.53 -13.56 -11.15
C TYR A 40 1.01 -13.53 -11.33
N ARG A 41 0.38 -12.36 -11.16
CA ARG A 41 -1.06 -12.16 -11.37
C ARG A 41 -1.44 -12.44 -12.82
N ALA A 42 -0.70 -11.90 -13.78
CA ALA A 42 -0.94 -12.12 -15.21
C ALA A 42 -0.81 -13.60 -15.61
N LYS A 43 0.09 -14.34 -14.96
CA LYS A 43 0.27 -15.78 -15.15
C LYS A 43 -0.76 -16.64 -14.40
N GLY A 44 -1.61 -16.05 -13.56
CA GLY A 44 -2.55 -16.78 -12.69
C GLY A 44 -1.86 -17.67 -11.66
N LYS A 45 -0.62 -17.34 -11.26
CA LYS A 45 0.17 -18.11 -10.29
C LYS A 45 0.18 -17.42 -8.93
N LEU A 46 0.26 -18.22 -7.87
CA LEU A 46 0.54 -17.70 -6.53
C LEU A 46 2.00 -17.23 -6.45
N HIS A 47 2.21 -16.08 -5.83
CA HIS A 47 3.54 -15.56 -5.56
C HIS A 47 4.26 -16.42 -4.50
N PRO A 48 5.58 -16.68 -4.59
CA PRO A 48 6.32 -17.51 -3.63
C PRO A 48 6.10 -17.08 -2.17
N LEU A 49 6.15 -15.77 -1.90
CA LEU A 49 5.90 -15.22 -0.55
C LEU A 49 4.54 -15.61 0.04
N ILE A 50 3.50 -15.75 -0.79
CA ILE A 50 2.16 -16.16 -0.32
C ILE A 50 2.18 -17.65 0.05
N VAL A 51 2.82 -18.47 -0.79
CA VAL A 51 2.93 -19.92 -0.61
C VAL A 51 3.77 -20.26 0.62
N GLU A 52 4.96 -19.67 0.73
CA GLU A 52 5.92 -19.93 1.82
C GLU A 52 5.35 -19.56 3.20
N ASN A 53 4.48 -18.55 3.26
CA ASN A 53 3.83 -18.11 4.49
C ASN A 53 2.45 -18.78 4.72
N ASN A 54 2.07 -19.78 3.93
CA ASN A 54 0.80 -20.50 4.03
C ASN A 54 -0.44 -19.58 4.05
N ILE A 55 -0.40 -18.48 3.29
CA ILE A 55 -1.51 -17.54 3.23
C ILE A 55 -2.55 -18.09 2.25
N GLN A 56 -3.75 -18.39 2.75
CA GLN A 56 -4.87 -18.89 1.95
C GLN A 56 -5.57 -17.75 1.19
N ALA A 57 -4.85 -17.06 0.32
CA ALA A 57 -5.36 -15.99 -0.52
C ALA A 57 -4.68 -16.02 -1.90
N LYS A 58 -5.34 -15.44 -2.89
CA LYS A 58 -4.76 -15.19 -4.22
C LYS A 58 -4.50 -13.69 -4.39
N LEU A 59 -3.71 -13.34 -5.40
CA LEU A 59 -3.59 -11.94 -5.82
C LEU A 59 -4.95 -11.45 -6.34
N PHE A 60 -5.33 -10.22 -5.95
CA PHE A 60 -6.59 -9.63 -6.38
C PHE A 60 -6.66 -9.58 -7.91
N HIS A 61 -7.76 -10.06 -8.47
CA HIS A 61 -7.83 -10.42 -9.89
C HIS A 61 -7.97 -9.23 -10.85
N ASP A 62 -8.53 -8.11 -10.41
CA ASP A 62 -8.80 -6.94 -11.26
C ASP A 62 -7.59 -5.98 -11.28
N GLN A 63 -6.71 -6.16 -12.27
CA GLN A 63 -5.51 -5.31 -12.45
C GLN A 63 -5.87 -3.85 -12.73
N ASN A 64 -6.95 -3.56 -13.46
CA ASN A 64 -7.33 -2.19 -13.78
C ASN A 64 -7.75 -1.45 -12.52
N ARG A 65 -8.59 -2.08 -11.69
CA ARG A 65 -8.99 -1.55 -10.39
C ARG A 65 -7.81 -1.41 -9.44
N LEU A 66 -6.91 -2.39 -9.42
CA LEU A 66 -5.68 -2.31 -8.62
C LEU A 66 -4.79 -1.13 -9.03
N ASN A 67 -4.65 -0.88 -10.33
CA ASN A 67 -3.88 0.26 -10.85
C ASN A 67 -4.49 1.60 -10.40
N GLN A 68 -5.83 1.72 -10.38
CA GLN A 68 -6.52 2.90 -9.81
C GLN A 68 -6.21 3.04 -8.32
N TRP A 69 -6.28 1.95 -7.55
CA TRP A 69 -5.99 1.95 -6.12
C TRP A 69 -4.53 2.19 -5.76
N ARG A 70 -3.58 1.88 -6.65
CA ARG A 70 -2.15 2.20 -6.51
C ARG A 70 -1.82 3.66 -6.82
N SER A 71 -2.69 4.36 -7.54
CA SER A 71 -2.46 5.77 -7.90
C SER A 71 -2.68 6.70 -6.71
N ASN A 72 -1.70 7.55 -6.39
CA ASN A 72 -1.86 8.59 -5.37
C ASN A 72 -2.91 9.66 -5.75
N PHE A 73 -3.25 9.79 -7.04
CA PHE A 73 -4.25 10.74 -7.52
C PHE A 73 -5.67 10.17 -7.43
N GLU A 74 -5.83 8.86 -7.56
CA GLU A 74 -7.12 8.19 -7.50
C GLU A 74 -7.30 7.48 -6.17
N GLY A 75 -6.56 6.39 -5.96
CA GLY A 75 -6.45 5.69 -4.69
C GLY A 75 -7.78 5.10 -4.21
N ILE A 76 -7.75 4.54 -3.01
CA ILE A 76 -8.96 4.21 -2.26
C ILE A 76 -9.44 5.49 -1.57
N ARG A 77 -10.74 5.78 -1.66
CA ARG A 77 -11.36 6.98 -1.10
C ARG A 77 -12.58 6.61 -0.27
N TYR A 78 -12.70 7.23 0.90
CA TYR A 78 -13.85 7.10 1.79
C TYR A 78 -14.18 8.46 2.38
N TYR A 79 -15.43 8.91 2.22
CA TYR A 79 -15.89 10.14 2.86
C TYR A 79 -16.45 9.80 4.24
N ASP A 80 -15.79 10.30 5.29
CA ASP A 80 -16.26 10.16 6.65
C ASP A 80 -17.14 11.37 7.01
N THR A 81 -18.42 11.10 7.29
CA THR A 81 -19.41 12.14 7.59
C THR A 81 -19.22 12.77 8.96
N LYS A 82 -18.58 12.08 9.91
CA LYS A 82 -18.33 12.60 11.25
C LYS A 82 -17.13 13.55 11.26
N LEU A 83 -16.13 13.23 10.45
CA LEU A 83 -14.94 14.06 10.26
C LEU A 83 -15.14 15.15 9.20
N GLU A 84 -16.22 15.08 8.41
CA GLU A 84 -16.47 15.92 7.24
C GLU A 84 -15.26 15.96 6.30
N ALA A 85 -14.65 14.78 6.08
CA ALA A 85 -13.38 14.67 5.38
C ALA A 85 -13.32 13.42 4.50
N THR A 86 -12.61 13.52 3.38
CA THR A 86 -12.24 12.36 2.58
C THR A 86 -10.94 11.76 3.09
N LEU A 87 -11.01 10.53 3.59
CA LEU A 87 -9.86 9.68 3.83
C LEU A 87 -9.46 9.04 2.50
N MET A 88 -8.17 9.11 2.18
CA MET A 88 -7.65 8.51 0.97
C MET A 88 -6.27 7.92 1.17
N GLY A 89 -5.96 6.89 0.39
CA GLY A 89 -4.66 6.24 0.39
C GLY A 89 -4.46 5.38 -0.86
N ALA A 90 -3.21 5.13 -1.18
CA ALA A 90 -2.83 4.16 -2.20
C ALA A 90 -2.32 2.89 -1.52
N VAL A 91 -2.66 1.74 -2.09
CA VAL A 91 -2.15 0.44 -1.64
C VAL A 91 -1.01 -0.02 -2.53
N ASP A 92 -0.15 -0.86 -1.98
CA ASP A 92 0.93 -1.51 -2.72
C ASP A 92 0.41 -2.72 -3.50
N ASP A 93 -0.33 -3.63 -2.86
CA ASP A 93 -1.06 -4.72 -3.49
C ASP A 93 -2.30 -5.11 -2.66
N VAL A 94 -3.11 -6.06 -3.16
CA VAL A 94 -4.31 -6.57 -2.50
C VAL A 94 -4.37 -8.09 -2.65
N LEU A 95 -4.62 -8.77 -1.53
CA LEU A 95 -4.96 -10.18 -1.48
C LEU A 95 -6.47 -10.38 -1.45
N GLU A 96 -6.93 -11.43 -2.11
CA GLU A 96 -8.33 -11.86 -2.15
C GLU A 96 -8.47 -13.24 -1.52
N PHE A 97 -9.27 -13.33 -0.48
CA PHE A 97 -9.55 -14.56 0.27
C PHE A 97 -10.73 -15.34 -0.34
N PRO A 98 -10.86 -16.65 -0.05
CA PRO A 98 -11.95 -17.48 -0.56
C PRO A 98 -13.36 -16.98 -0.22
N ASP A 99 -13.51 -16.21 0.88
CA ASP A 99 -14.78 -15.60 1.30
C ASP A 99 -15.03 -14.21 0.65
N ASN A 100 -14.27 -13.87 -0.39
CA ASN A 100 -14.28 -12.59 -1.11
C ASN A 100 -13.88 -11.37 -0.25
N LYS A 101 -13.26 -11.59 0.92
CA LYS A 101 -12.62 -10.50 1.66
C LYS A 101 -11.34 -10.08 0.94
N LEU A 102 -11.05 -8.79 1.02
CA LEU A 102 -9.83 -8.19 0.51
C LEU A 102 -8.96 -7.74 1.69
N ALA A 103 -7.65 -7.95 1.59
CA ALA A 103 -6.68 -7.38 2.51
C ALA A 103 -5.59 -6.62 1.74
N PRO A 104 -5.22 -5.40 2.18
CA PRO A 104 -4.06 -4.73 1.62
C PRO A 104 -2.79 -5.53 1.96
N LEU A 105 -1.91 -5.66 0.98
CA LEU A 105 -0.57 -6.22 1.14
C LEU A 105 0.42 -5.08 0.94
N ASP A 106 1.17 -4.77 2.00
CA ASP A 106 2.11 -3.66 2.07
C ASP A 106 3.52 -4.23 2.27
N TYR A 107 4.46 -3.85 1.39
CA TYR A 107 5.85 -4.28 1.51
C TYR A 107 6.71 -3.10 1.94
N LYS A 108 7.61 -3.37 2.89
CA LYS A 108 8.52 -2.38 3.43
C LYS A 108 9.95 -2.90 3.35
N SER A 109 10.83 -2.03 2.87
CA SER A 109 12.28 -2.23 2.86
C SER A 109 12.92 -1.33 3.91
N THR A 110 13.96 -1.82 4.58
CA THR A 110 14.71 -1.07 5.59
C THR A 110 16.17 -1.50 5.59
N GLY A 111 17.07 -0.58 5.95
CA GLY A 111 18.51 -0.86 6.08
C GLY A 111 18.91 -1.55 7.39
N SER A 112 17.96 -1.78 8.30
CA SER A 112 18.15 -2.51 9.56
C SER A 112 17.18 -3.69 9.64
N ARG A 113 17.53 -4.73 10.40
CA ARG A 113 16.57 -5.81 10.68
C ARG A 113 15.42 -5.23 11.51
N GLY A 114 14.21 -5.27 10.96
CA GLY A 114 13.01 -4.95 11.74
C GLY A 114 12.78 -6.02 12.81
N THR A 115 12.54 -5.61 14.05
CA THR A 115 11.93 -6.45 15.07
C THR A 115 10.43 -6.56 14.74
N TYR A 116 10.07 -7.55 13.93
CA TYR A 116 8.68 -7.91 13.72
C TYR A 116 8.29 -8.93 14.79
N TYR A 117 7.48 -8.51 15.77
CA TYR A 117 6.78 -9.45 16.63
C TYR A 117 5.63 -10.03 15.80
N LEU A 118 5.65 -11.35 15.59
CA LEU A 118 4.52 -12.11 15.06
C LEU A 118 3.35 -12.08 16.06
#